data_AF-A0A835IZE6-F1
#
_entry.id   AF-A0A835IZE6-F1
#
_cell.length_a   1.000
_cell.length_b   1.000
_cell.length_c   1.000
_cell.angle_alpha   90.00
_cell.angle_beta   90.00
_cell.angle_gamma   90.00
#
_symmetry.space_group_name_H-M   'P 1'
#
loop_
_entity.id
_entity.type
_entity.pdbx_description
1 polymer ?
#
loop_
_entity_poly.entity_id
_entity_poly.type
_entity_poly.pdbx_seq_one_letter_code
_entity_poly.pdbx_strand_id
1 'polypeptide(L)'
;MYSTNFGIRHSIKDLLEAHIPPGGRLGRGHKGLYDTINNSIHFQLGLALASLRVITSLVAQHMHSLHAYAFIAQDFTTQAALYTHHQYIVGFIMTGAFAHGAIFFIRDYNPEQNEDNVLARILDHKEAITSYLKAELFKDSIPQDFMFITT
;
A
#
# COMPACT_ATOMS: atom_id res chain seq x y z
N MET A 1 13.99 6.23 15.30
CA MET A 1 15.05 7.16 15.73
C MET A 1 14.66 8.58 15.31
N TYR A 2 13.63 9.16 15.94
CA TYR A 2 13.04 10.46 15.55
C TYR A 2 13.01 11.47 16.70
N SER A 3 13.16 12.76 16.37
CA SER A 3 13.39 13.82 17.36
C SER A 3 12.28 13.90 18.40
N THR A 4 12.70 14.12 19.64
CA THR A 4 11.86 14.35 20.81
C THR A 4 12.47 15.51 21.60
N ASN A 5 11.94 15.81 22.79
CA ASN A 5 12.36 16.95 23.63
C ASN A 5 13.86 16.98 24.01
N PHE A 6 14.64 15.94 23.68
CA PHE A 6 16.05 15.81 24.02
C PHE A 6 17.02 16.28 22.92
N GLY A 7 16.54 16.87 21.82
CA GLY A 7 17.35 17.60 20.83
C GLY A 7 18.34 16.78 19.98
N ILE A 8 18.61 15.52 20.33
CA ILE A 8 19.54 14.64 19.63
C ILE A 8 18.74 13.62 18.82
N ARG A 9 18.33 13.98 17.59
CA ARG A 9 17.75 13.05 16.61
C ARG A 9 17.38 13.67 15.26
N HIS A 10 16.89 12.81 14.36
CA HIS A 10 16.40 13.21 13.05
C HIS A 10 14.96 13.74 13.06
N SER A 11 14.76 14.86 12.37
CA SER A 11 13.46 15.34 11.90
C SER A 11 13.04 14.53 10.68
N ILE A 12 11.79 14.04 10.66
CA ILE A 12 11.25 13.28 9.51
C ILE A 12 11.12 14.20 8.29
N LYS A 13 10.78 15.47 8.50
CA LYS A 13 10.66 16.47 7.44
C LYS A 13 11.99 16.64 6.71
N ASP A 14 13.06 16.88 7.47
CA ASP A 14 14.41 17.10 6.92
C ASP A 14 14.92 15.85 6.20
N LEU A 15 14.65 14.66 6.75
CA LEU A 15 15.00 13.40 6.10
C LEU A 15 14.29 13.22 4.75
N LEU A 16 13.00 13.54 4.67
CA LEU A 16 12.24 13.45 3.42
C LEU A 16 12.71 14.48 2.40
N GLU A 17 12.94 15.72 2.81
CA GLU A 17 13.42 16.78 1.92
C GLU A 17 14.84 16.55 1.39
N ALA A 18 15.72 15.97 2.22
CA ALA A 18 17.08 15.60 1.82
C ALA A 18 17.12 14.36 0.91
N HIS A 19 16.08 13.52 0.92
CA HIS A 19 16.05 12.29 0.14
C HIS A 19 15.62 12.56 -1.30
N ILE A 20 16.59 13.00 -2.11
CA ILE A 20 16.44 13.18 -3.56
C ILE A 20 17.13 11.99 -4.25
N PRO A 21 16.45 11.30 -5.17
CA PRO A 21 17.03 10.13 -5.82
C PRO A 21 18.22 10.51 -6.70
N PRO A 22 19.34 9.77 -6.62
CA PRO A 22 20.60 10.14 -7.28
C PRO A 22 20.51 10.16 -8.81
N GLY A 23 19.54 9.44 -9.38
CA GLY A 23 19.35 9.34 -10.83
C GLY A 23 18.56 10.50 -11.46
N GLY A 24 18.01 11.45 -10.69
CA GLY A 24 17.27 12.61 -11.22
C GLY A 24 15.97 12.32 -11.99
N ARG A 25 15.68 11.04 -12.27
CA ARG A 25 14.51 10.59 -13.06
C ARG A 25 13.18 10.67 -12.31
N LEU A 26 13.17 11.13 -11.05
CA LEU A 26 11.97 11.16 -10.20
C LEU A 26 11.52 12.56 -9.75
N GLY A 27 11.92 13.61 -10.47
CA GLY A 27 11.54 15.00 -10.18
C GLY A 27 12.15 15.53 -8.89
N ARG A 28 11.41 16.38 -8.16
CA ARG A 28 11.76 16.92 -6.85
C ARG A 28 11.74 15.90 -5.70
N GLY A 29 11.45 14.61 -5.98
CA GLY A 29 11.49 13.53 -4.99
C GLY A 29 10.39 13.67 -3.93
N HIS A 30 10.76 13.54 -2.65
CA HIS A 30 9.81 13.55 -1.52
C HIS A 30 9.52 14.95 -0.93
N LYS A 31 9.93 16.03 -1.61
CA LYS A 31 9.67 17.39 -1.13
C LYS A 31 8.16 17.66 -0.99
N GLY A 32 7.79 18.33 0.11
CA GLY A 32 6.39 18.65 0.44
C GLY A 32 5.57 17.47 0.97
N LEU A 33 6.07 16.23 0.87
CA LEU A 33 5.31 15.05 1.26
C LEU A 33 5.02 15.01 2.76
N TYR A 34 5.95 15.47 3.61
CA TYR A 34 5.72 15.53 5.06
C TYR A 34 4.46 16.34 5.40
N ASP A 35 4.33 17.53 4.81
CA ASP A 35 3.19 18.42 5.07
C ASP A 35 1.90 17.84 4.44
N THR A 36 1.98 17.24 3.25
CA THR A 36 0.84 16.55 2.60
C THR A 36 0.29 15.41 3.46
N ILE A 37 1.17 14.61 4.08
CA ILE A 37 0.77 13.50 4.96
C ILE A 37 0.24 14.02 6.29
N ASN A 38 0.93 14.97 6.90
CA ASN A 38 0.62 15.41 8.26
C ASN A 38 -0.66 16.25 8.33
N ASN A 39 -1.02 16.95 7.25
CA ASN A 39 -2.22 17.79 7.20
C ASN A 39 -3.49 17.05 6.75
N SER A 40 -3.40 15.80 6.27
CA SER A 40 -4.57 15.00 5.87
C SER A 40 -4.79 13.78 6.74
N ILE A 41 -5.94 13.75 7.41
CA ILE A 41 -6.41 12.59 8.18
C ILE A 41 -6.75 11.43 7.23
N HIS A 42 -7.28 11.72 6.05
CA HIS A 42 -7.63 10.69 5.06
C HIS A 42 -6.39 9.98 4.52
N PHE A 43 -5.29 10.71 4.30
CA PHE A 43 -4.03 10.10 3.90
C PHE A 43 -3.42 9.24 5.01
N GLN A 44 -3.41 9.73 6.25
CA GLN A 44 -2.93 8.96 7.41
C GLN A 44 -3.74 7.68 7.64
N LEU A 45 -5.07 7.78 7.59
CA LEU A 45 -5.95 6.63 7.74
C LEU A 45 -5.78 5.64 6.57
N GLY A 46 -5.66 6.11 5.34
CA GLY A 46 -5.37 5.27 4.18
C GLY A 46 -4.07 4.47 4.33
N LEU A 47 -2.98 5.14 4.76
CA LEU A 47 -1.70 4.48 5.02
C LEU A 47 -1.76 3.50 6.19
N ALA A 48 -2.43 3.87 7.28
CA ALA A 48 -2.59 3.00 8.44
C ALA A 48 -3.35 1.72 8.06
N LEU A 49 -4.47 1.83 7.35
CA LEU A 49 -5.23 0.69 6.85
C LEU A 49 -4.44 -0.16 5.85
N ALA A 50 -3.65 0.45 4.97
CA ALA A 50 -2.78 -0.26 4.04
C ALA A 50 -1.69 -1.08 4.77
N SER A 51 -1.07 -0.51 5.81
CA SER A 51 -0.09 -1.23 6.63
C SER A 51 -0.73 -2.36 7.44
N LEU A 52 -1.88 -2.08 8.07
CA LEU A 52 -2.64 -3.07 8.85
C LEU A 52 -3.08 -4.24 7.96
N ARG A 53 -3.52 -3.97 6.73
CA ARG A 53 -3.84 -4.99 5.73
C ARG A 53 -2.69 -5.98 5.51
N VAL A 54 -1.47 -5.47 5.30
CA VAL A 54 -0.30 -6.32 5.06
C VAL A 54 -0.06 -7.22 6.27
N ILE A 55 -0.13 -6.65 7.47
CA ILE A 55 0.07 -7.41 8.72
C ILE A 55 -1.04 -8.43 8.92
N THR A 56 -2.32 -8.09 8.75
CA THR A 56 -3.44 -9.03 8.94
C THR A 56 -3.38 -10.18 7.94
N SER A 57 -2.99 -9.92 6.69
CA SER A 57 -2.77 -10.98 5.69
C SER A 57 -1.58 -11.86 6.06
N LEU A 58 -0.49 -11.24 6.52
CA LEU A 58 0.69 -11.96 7.01
C LEU A 58 0.33 -12.87 8.17
N VAL A 59 -0.46 -12.38 9.14
CA VAL A 59 -0.96 -13.16 10.29
C VAL A 59 -1.78 -14.34 9.82
N ALA A 60 -2.70 -14.16 8.86
CA ALA A 60 -3.49 -15.27 8.32
C ALA A 60 -2.60 -16.37 7.70
N GLN A 61 -1.61 -15.98 6.89
CA GLN A 61 -0.66 -16.92 6.29
C GLN A 61 0.22 -17.60 7.35
N HIS A 62 0.73 -16.84 8.32
CA HIS A 62 1.58 -17.37 9.39
C HIS A 62 0.83 -18.31 10.31
N MET A 63 -0.40 -18.00 10.71
CA MET A 63 -1.21 -18.88 11.55
C MET A 63 -1.59 -20.17 10.83
N HIS A 64 -1.74 -20.12 9.50
CA HIS A 64 -2.02 -21.30 8.69
C HIS A 64 -0.83 -22.27 8.63
N SER A 65 0.38 -21.75 8.44
CA SER A 65 1.59 -22.58 8.26
C SER A 65 2.36 -22.85 9.57
N LEU A 66 2.27 -21.95 10.55
CA LEU A 66 2.97 -21.98 11.83
C LEU A 66 1.95 -21.88 12.98
N HIS A 67 1.48 -23.03 13.44
CA HIS A 67 0.48 -23.12 14.49
C HIS A 67 1.03 -22.64 15.85
N ALA A 68 0.53 -21.50 16.33
CA ALA A 68 0.95 -20.90 17.61
C ALA A 68 0.16 -21.42 18.84
N TYR A 69 -1.02 -22.03 18.61
CA TYR A 69 -1.89 -22.53 19.68
C TYR A 69 -1.81 -24.04 19.82
N ALA A 70 -1.88 -24.56 21.05
CA ALA A 70 -1.85 -25.99 21.30
C ALA A 70 -3.07 -26.68 20.63
N PHE A 71 -2.83 -27.82 19.98
CA PHE A 71 -3.83 -28.68 19.33
C PHE A 71 -4.60 -28.07 18.14
N ILE A 72 -4.36 -26.81 17.77
CA ILE A 72 -5.10 -26.17 16.67
C ILE A 72 -4.86 -26.82 15.30
N ALA A 73 -3.70 -27.47 15.13
CA ALA A 73 -3.38 -28.24 13.92
C ALA A 73 -4.29 -29.47 13.72
N GLN A 74 -5.01 -29.91 14.77
CA GLN A 74 -5.93 -31.04 14.72
C GLN A 74 -7.39 -30.60 14.49
N ASP A 75 -7.71 -29.34 14.79
CA ASP A 75 -9.03 -28.75 14.56
C ASP A 75 -9.07 -27.99 13.23
N PHE A 76 -9.37 -28.73 12.16
CA PHE A 76 -9.42 -28.19 10.80
C PHE A 76 -10.52 -27.13 10.61
N THR A 77 -11.65 -27.27 11.31
CA THR A 77 -12.76 -26.33 11.18
C THR A 77 -12.40 -24.98 11.77
N THR A 78 -11.82 -24.95 12.97
CA THR A 78 -11.35 -23.72 13.60
C THR A 78 -10.22 -23.09 12.80
N GLN A 79 -9.28 -23.88 12.29
CA GLN A 79 -8.18 -23.38 11.46
C GLN A 79 -8.67 -22.74 10.15
N ALA A 80 -9.63 -23.37 9.47
CA ALA A 80 -10.24 -22.82 8.27
C ALA A 80 -11.05 -21.55 8.56
N ALA A 81 -11.79 -21.52 9.68
CA ALA A 81 -12.57 -20.36 10.10
C ALA A 81 -11.66 -19.17 10.42
N LEU A 82 -10.56 -19.36 11.15
CA LEU A 82 -9.62 -18.29 11.48
C LEU A 82 -8.95 -17.72 10.23
N TYR A 83 -8.51 -18.58 9.31
CA TYR A 83 -7.90 -18.14 8.06
C TYR A 83 -8.86 -17.30 7.23
N THR A 84 -10.07 -17.82 6.99
CA THR A 84 -11.09 -17.12 6.20
C THR A 84 -11.52 -15.81 6.86
N HIS A 85 -11.74 -15.80 8.17
CA HIS A 85 -12.05 -14.59 8.94
C HIS A 85 -11.01 -13.48 8.72
N HIS A 86 -9.72 -13.78 8.89
CA HIS A 86 -8.67 -12.78 8.71
C HIS A 86 -8.56 -12.32 7.26
N GLN A 87 -8.75 -13.21 6.26
CA GLN A 87 -8.71 -12.82 4.86
C GLN A 87 -9.90 -11.95 4.43
N TYR A 88 -11.09 -12.19 4.97
CA TYR A 88 -12.23 -11.30 4.73
C TYR A 88 -12.00 -9.91 5.35
N ILE A 89 -11.43 -9.85 6.56
CA ILE A 89 -11.03 -8.58 7.18
C ILE A 89 -10.01 -7.86 6.29
N VAL A 90 -9.01 -8.56 5.77
CA VAL A 90 -8.02 -8.03 4.82
C VAL A 90 -8.68 -7.38 3.62
N GLY A 91 -9.69 -8.04 3.03
CA GLY A 91 -10.48 -7.48 1.92
C GLY A 91 -11.14 -6.15 2.30
N PHE A 92 -11.79 -6.10 3.46
CA PHE A 92 -12.49 -4.90 3.94
C PHE A 92 -11.55 -3.72 4.23
N ILE A 93 -10.42 -3.98 4.90
CA ILE A 93 -9.44 -2.92 5.20
C ILE A 93 -8.65 -2.50 3.96
N MET A 94 -8.46 -3.37 2.96
CA MET A 94 -7.84 -3.00 1.70
C MET A 94 -8.71 -2.03 0.89
N THR A 95 -10.00 -2.32 0.74
CA THR A 95 -10.91 -1.42 0.04
C THR A 95 -11.04 -0.10 0.80
N GLY A 96 -11.08 -0.13 2.13
CA GLY A 96 -11.05 1.07 2.98
C GLY A 96 -9.80 1.93 2.78
N ALA A 97 -8.61 1.32 2.67
CA ALA A 97 -7.37 2.03 2.41
C ALA A 97 -7.41 2.82 1.09
N PHE A 98 -7.87 2.19 0.00
CA PHE A 98 -8.01 2.86 -1.29
C PHE A 98 -9.14 3.89 -1.30
N ALA A 99 -10.25 3.63 -0.62
CA ALA A 99 -11.34 4.60 -0.50
C ALA A 99 -10.85 5.89 0.17
N HIS A 100 -10.13 5.78 1.29
CA HIS A 100 -9.52 6.94 1.95
C HIS A 100 -8.42 7.60 1.12
N GLY A 101 -7.63 6.83 0.37
CA GLY A 101 -6.68 7.39 -0.60
C GLY A 101 -7.38 8.20 -1.71
N ALA A 102 -8.49 7.71 -2.25
CA ALA A 102 -9.28 8.42 -3.25
C ALA A 102 -9.92 9.71 -2.68
N ILE A 103 -10.46 9.65 -1.45
CA ILE A 103 -11.00 10.83 -0.76
C ILE A 103 -9.91 11.90 -0.57
N PHE A 104 -8.70 11.48 -0.18
CA PHE A 104 -7.55 12.38 -0.07
C PHE A 104 -7.29 13.13 -1.39
N PHE A 105 -7.26 12.43 -2.52
CA PHE A 105 -7.01 13.04 -3.83
C PHE A 105 -8.06 14.07 -4.26
N ILE A 106 -9.30 13.94 -3.77
CA ILE A 106 -10.39 14.87 -4.09
C ILE A 106 -10.41 16.06 -3.15
N ARG A 107 -10.20 15.82 -1.84
CA ARG A 107 -10.50 16.79 -0.80
C ARG A 107 -9.27 17.55 -0.31
N ASP A 108 -8.16 16.84 -0.09
CA ASP A 108 -7.02 17.37 0.67
C ASP A 108 -5.75 17.52 -0.21
N TYR A 109 -5.75 17.00 -1.43
CA TYR A 109 -4.61 17.10 -2.34
C TYR A 109 -4.50 18.50 -2.96
N ASN A 110 -3.33 19.13 -2.76
CA ASN A 110 -2.99 20.42 -3.37
C ASN A 110 -1.90 20.23 -4.45
N PRO A 111 -2.19 20.52 -5.74
CA PRO A 111 -1.22 20.34 -6.83
C PRO A 111 -0.04 21.32 -6.76
N GLU A 112 -0.21 22.54 -6.24
CA GLU A 112 0.87 23.53 -6.14
C GLU A 112 1.92 23.11 -5.11
N GLN A 113 1.48 22.60 -3.96
CA GLN A 113 2.39 22.11 -2.91
C GLN A 113 3.12 20.83 -3.33
N ASN A 114 2.51 20.03 -4.20
CA ASN A 114 3.03 18.75 -4.65
C ASN A 114 3.65 18.81 -6.06
N GLU A 115 3.95 20.01 -6.57
CA GLU A 115 4.50 20.19 -7.92
C GLU A 115 5.78 19.35 -8.12
N ASP A 116 5.85 18.61 -9.23
CA ASP A 116 6.98 17.75 -9.64
C ASP A 116 7.52 16.82 -8.52
N ASN A 117 6.71 16.50 -7.52
CA ASN A 117 7.08 15.51 -6.52
C ASN A 117 6.65 14.10 -6.96
N VAL A 118 7.01 13.08 -6.17
CA VAL A 118 6.67 11.68 -6.50
C VAL A 118 5.16 11.45 -6.68
N LEU A 119 4.31 12.19 -5.99
CA LEU A 119 2.86 12.03 -6.03
C LEU A 119 2.27 12.63 -7.30
N ALA A 120 2.67 13.84 -7.68
CA ALA A 120 2.27 14.47 -8.94
C ALA A 120 2.69 13.61 -10.14
N ARG A 121 3.90 13.05 -10.11
CA ARG A 121 4.39 12.22 -11.21
C ARG A 121 3.61 10.92 -11.40
N ILE A 122 3.07 10.33 -10.34
CA ILE A 122 2.17 9.18 -10.45
C ILE A 122 0.89 9.57 -11.19
N LEU A 123 0.37 10.78 -10.92
CA LEU A 123 -0.84 11.30 -11.59
C LEU A 123 -0.56 11.61 -13.07
N ASP A 124 0.61 12.15 -13.41
CA ASP A 124 0.99 12.43 -14.81
C ASP A 124 1.05 11.16 -15.65
N HIS A 125 1.45 10.03 -15.06
CA HIS A 125 1.58 8.74 -15.73
C HIS A 125 0.42 7.78 -15.42
N LYS A 126 -0.72 8.28 -14.89
CA LYS A 126 -1.85 7.45 -14.45
C LYS A 126 -2.42 6.53 -15.55
N GLU A 127 -2.40 6.98 -16.81
CA GLU A 127 -2.92 6.20 -17.94
C GLU A 127 -2.00 5.02 -18.27
N ALA A 128 -0.68 5.17 -18.14
CA ALA A 128 0.27 4.09 -18.31
C ALA A 128 0.14 3.05 -17.19
N ILE A 129 -0.07 3.50 -15.94
CA ILE A 129 -0.30 2.61 -14.80
C ILE A 129 -1.61 1.84 -14.99
N THR A 130 -2.69 2.53 -15.36
CA THR A 130 -4.01 1.93 -15.52
C THR A 130 -4.07 0.99 -16.72
N SER A 131 -3.41 1.32 -17.83
CA SER A 131 -3.38 0.46 -19.02
C SER A 131 -2.59 -0.83 -18.76
N TYR A 132 -1.45 -0.75 -18.07
CA TYR A 132 -0.69 -1.94 -17.69
C TYR A 132 -1.48 -2.85 -16.74
N LEU A 133 -2.16 -2.28 -15.74
CA LEU A 133 -3.00 -3.04 -14.82
C LEU A 133 -4.16 -3.75 -15.53
N LYS A 134 -4.80 -3.07 -16.50
CA LYS A 134 -5.83 -3.67 -17.35
C LYS A 134 -5.28 -4.80 -18.22
N ALA A 135 -4.06 -4.64 -18.75
CA ALA A 135 -3.41 -5.66 -19.55
C ALA A 135 -3.11 -6.93 -18.73
N GLU A 136 -2.71 -6.78 -17.46
CA GLU A 136 -2.50 -7.93 -16.57
C GLU A 136 -3.81 -8.69 -16.32
N LEU A 137 -4.91 -7.99 -16.06
CA LEU A 137 -6.23 -8.62 -15.91
C LEU A 137 -6.64 -9.43 -17.16
N PHE A 138 -6.22 -8.99 -18.35
CA PHE A 138 -6.55 -9.70 -19.59
C PHE A 138 -5.74 -11.00 -19.76
N LYS A 139 -4.54 -11.11 -19.15
CA LYS A 139 -3.73 -12.33 -19.25
C LYS A 139 -4.41 -13.54 -18.61
N ASP A 140 -5.13 -13.34 -17.51
CA ASP A 140 -5.85 -14.41 -16.81
C ASP A 140 -7.16 -14.81 -17.51
N SER A 141 -7.61 -14.05 -18.51
CA SER A 141 -8.82 -14.32 -19.30
C SER A 141 -8.58 -15.10 -20.60
N ILE A 142 -7.33 -15.43 -20.93
CA ILE A 142 -7.01 -16.36 -22.03
C ILE A 142 -7.00 -17.78 -21.45
N PRO A 143 -7.91 -18.69 -21.87
CA PRO A 143 -7.89 -20.07 -21.40
C PRO A 143 -6.54 -20.72 -21.74
N GLN A 144 -5.92 -21.34 -20.74
CA GLN A 144 -4.66 -22.11 -20.86
C GLN A 144 -4.76 -23.24 -21.90
N ASP A 145 -5.96 -23.58 -22.36
CA ASP A 145 -6.24 -24.60 -23.38
C ASP A 145 -5.76 -24.20 -24.79
N PHE A 146 -5.48 -22.92 -25.06
CA PHE A 146 -4.99 -22.48 -26.38
C PHE A 146 -3.45 -22.59 -26.53
N MET A 147 -2.72 -22.89 -25.45
CA MET A 147 -1.25 -23.02 -25.44
C MET A 147 -0.78 -24.49 -25.59
N PHE A 148 -1.64 -25.41 -26.02
CA PHE A 148 -1.28 -26.83 -26.26
C PHE A 148 -1.56 -27.33 -27.70
N ILE A 149 -1.93 -26.44 -28.64
CA ILE A 149 -2.28 -26.84 -30.03
C ILE A 149 -1.23 -26.36 -31.06
N THR A 150 -0.09 -25.83 -30.62
CA THR A 150 1.01 -25.48 -31.54
C THR A 150 2.37 -25.97 -31.01
N THR A 151 2.55 -27.29 -30.98
CA THR A 151 3.85 -27.96 -31.08
C THR A 151 3.65 -29.30 -31.77
#